data_AF-A0A9W6NQ99-F1
#
_entry.id   AF-A0A9W6NQ99-F1
#
_cell.length_a   1.000
_cell.length_b   1.000
_cell.length_c   1.000
_cell.angle_alpha   90.00
_cell.angle_beta   90.00
_cell.angle_gamma   90.00
#
_symmetry.space_group_name_H-M   'P 1'
#
loop_
_entity.id
_entity.type
_entity.pdbx_description
1 polymer ?
#
loop_
_entity_poly.entity_id
_entity_poly.type
_entity_poly.pdbx_seq_one_letter_code
_entity_poly.pdbx_strand_id
1 'polypeptide(L)'
;MPLTPADVHNVAFKKPPIGKRGYDEEEVDAFLDEVERELARLIEENNELRAQLERGGGPARVAPGAGGDPRLAAELADLKSQFERVQREKTSAEQAARSMQQELDQIRTTGGGAGGGAGDGEQQALRVLMMAQRTADDHVSDARREADKLLSEARTKAEEVTRDARAKADALERDARQRHQEAMGGLDAKRTALQKHIEELKQFEREYRTRLKAYLESQLRDLTGREQSLEAEMAQRGEGAARPAVGGGLATAGLAGGYEGAGR
;
A
#
# COMPACT_ATOMS: atom_id res chain seq x y z
N MET A 1 -29.00 1.41 4.16
CA MET A 1 -28.71 2.68 4.86
C MET A 1 -28.32 2.30 6.27
N PRO A 2 -27.12 2.63 6.76
CA PRO A 2 -26.75 2.27 8.13
C PRO A 2 -27.52 3.17 9.10
N LEU A 3 -27.87 2.62 10.26
CA LEU A 3 -28.56 3.32 11.35
C LEU A 3 -27.73 4.53 11.81
N THR A 4 -28.38 5.67 12.02
CA THR A 4 -27.78 6.85 12.64
C THR A 4 -28.05 6.87 14.15
N PRO A 5 -27.24 7.59 14.96
CA PRO A 5 -27.53 7.79 16.38
C PRO A 5 -28.93 8.37 16.61
N ALA A 6 -29.36 9.29 15.74
CA ALA A 6 -30.71 9.86 15.76
C ALA A 6 -31.79 8.81 15.45
N ASP A 7 -31.51 7.79 14.65
CA ASP A 7 -32.46 6.70 14.41
C ASP A 7 -32.63 5.83 15.66
N VAL A 8 -31.55 5.60 16.42
CA VAL A 8 -31.58 4.83 17.68
C VAL A 8 -32.38 5.59 18.74
N HIS A 9 -32.17 6.90 18.88
CA HIS A 9 -32.91 7.76 19.81
C HIS A 9 -34.42 7.84 19.51
N ASN A 10 -34.81 7.75 18.24
CA ASN A 10 -36.21 7.85 17.80
C ASN A 10 -36.92 6.49 17.71
N VAL A 11 -36.27 5.39 18.10
CA VAL A 11 -36.91 4.07 18.07
C VAL A 11 -37.95 3.95 19.17
N ALA A 12 -39.21 3.68 18.78
CA ALA A 12 -40.29 3.36 19.70
C ALA A 12 -40.67 1.88 19.62
N PHE A 13 -40.62 1.18 20.75
CA PHE A 13 -41.06 -0.22 20.86
C PHE A 13 -42.55 -0.31 21.20
N LYS A 14 -43.25 -1.31 20.64
CA LYS A 14 -44.66 -1.58 20.98
C LYS A 14 -44.74 -2.26 22.35
N LYS A 15 -45.69 -1.82 23.18
CA LYS A 15 -45.94 -2.48 24.48
C LYS A 15 -46.34 -3.95 24.29
N PRO A 16 -45.87 -4.87 25.16
CA PRO A 16 -46.23 -6.27 25.07
C PRO A 16 -47.75 -6.47 25.13
N PRO A 17 -48.31 -7.43 24.36
CA PRO A 17 -49.73 -7.76 24.46
C PRO A 17 -50.05 -8.28 25.87
N ILE A 18 -51.26 -7.94 26.37
CA ILE A 18 -51.73 -8.21 27.73
C ILE A 18 -51.45 -9.67 28.11
N GLY A 19 -50.73 -9.89 29.21
CA GLY A 19 -50.39 -11.22 29.73
C GLY A 19 -49.02 -11.76 29.31
N LYS A 20 -48.25 -11.05 28.46
CA LYS A 20 -46.84 -11.37 28.19
C LYS A 20 -45.91 -10.39 28.89
N ARG A 21 -44.84 -10.92 29.52
CA ARG A 21 -43.77 -10.09 30.09
C ARG A 21 -42.94 -9.50 28.96
N GLY A 22 -42.72 -8.20 29.00
CA GLY A 22 -41.76 -7.49 28.16
C GLY A 22 -40.40 -7.34 28.82
N TYR A 23 -39.48 -6.71 28.11
CA TYR A 23 -38.27 -6.15 28.70
C TYR A 23 -38.63 -4.98 29.60
N ASP A 24 -37.77 -4.70 30.59
CA ASP A 24 -37.89 -3.52 31.43
C ASP A 24 -37.61 -2.27 30.60
N GLU A 25 -38.51 -1.28 30.65
CA GLU A 25 -38.38 -0.05 29.86
C GLU A 25 -37.12 0.74 30.29
N GLU A 26 -36.78 0.75 31.58
CA GLU A 26 -35.63 1.49 32.11
C GLU A 26 -34.29 0.84 31.70
N GLU A 27 -34.21 -0.50 31.70
CA GLU A 27 -33.01 -1.22 31.26
C GLU A 27 -32.80 -1.11 29.74
N VAL A 28 -33.89 -1.09 28.97
CA VAL A 28 -33.85 -0.92 27.51
C VAL A 28 -33.41 0.51 27.17
N ASP A 29 -33.96 1.52 27.83
CA ASP A 29 -33.57 2.92 27.60
C ASP A 29 -32.10 3.16 27.95
N ALA A 30 -31.62 2.62 29.08
CA ALA A 30 -30.21 2.72 29.47
C ALA A 30 -29.25 2.04 28.46
N PHE A 31 -29.66 0.92 27.88
CA PHE A 31 -28.89 0.24 26.84
C PHE A 31 -28.89 1.02 25.51
N LEU A 32 -30.01 1.63 25.13
CA LEU A 32 -30.09 2.46 23.93
C LEU A 32 -29.22 3.72 24.05
N ASP A 33 -29.13 4.32 25.24
CA ASP A 33 -28.21 5.44 25.51
C ASP A 33 -26.74 5.04 25.32
N GLU A 34 -26.36 3.82 25.74
CA GLU A 34 -25.01 3.28 25.55
C GLU A 34 -24.71 3.02 24.06
N VAL A 35 -25.68 2.44 23.34
CA VAL A 35 -25.60 2.17 21.90
C VAL A 35 -25.52 3.47 21.10
N GLU A 36 -26.30 4.50 21.45
CA GLU A 36 -26.25 5.81 20.81
C GLU A 36 -24.87 6.44 20.95
N ARG A 37 -24.29 6.39 22.16
CA ARG A 37 -22.98 6.94 22.46
C ARG A 37 -21.85 6.24 21.71
N GLU A 38 -21.84 4.91 21.69
CA GLU A 38 -20.82 4.14 20.95
C GLU A 38 -21.01 4.28 19.43
N LEU A 39 -22.24 4.38 18.93
CA LEU A 39 -22.48 4.62 17.50
C LEU A 39 -21.99 6.00 17.07
N ALA A 40 -22.22 7.04 17.88
CA ALA A 40 -21.68 8.37 17.62
C ALA A 40 -20.15 8.37 17.61
N ARG A 41 -19.53 7.72 18.61
CA ARG A 41 -18.07 7.56 18.71
C ARG A 41 -17.49 6.83 17.50
N LEU A 42 -18.09 5.71 17.10
CA LEU A 42 -17.66 4.92 15.93
C LEU A 42 -17.77 5.73 14.63
N ILE A 43 -18.80 6.55 14.48
CA ILE A 43 -18.97 7.42 13.31
C ILE A 43 -17.90 8.52 13.30
N GLU A 44 -17.63 9.16 14.44
CA GLU A 44 -16.56 10.15 14.57
C GLU A 44 -15.18 9.54 14.28
N GLU A 45 -14.87 8.39 14.87
CA GLU A 45 -13.62 7.66 14.62
C GLU A 45 -13.50 7.23 13.15
N ASN A 46 -14.59 6.76 12.53
CA ASN A 46 -14.57 6.43 11.10
C ASN A 46 -14.32 7.67 10.24
N ASN A 47 -14.93 8.81 10.59
CA ASN A 47 -14.74 10.07 9.90
C ASN A 47 -13.32 10.61 10.10
N GLU A 48 -12.75 10.50 11.29
CA GLU A 48 -11.37 10.86 11.58
C GLU A 48 -10.38 9.95 10.84
N LEU A 49 -10.58 8.64 10.85
CA LEU A 49 -9.76 7.68 10.10
C LEU A 49 -9.83 7.95 8.60
N ARG A 50 -11.02 8.24 8.05
CA ARG A 50 -11.18 8.66 6.65
C ARG A 50 -10.45 9.97 6.38
N ALA A 51 -10.57 10.97 7.25
CA ALA A 51 -9.87 12.25 7.11
C ALA A 51 -8.35 12.13 7.32
N GLN A 52 -7.88 11.15 8.08
CA GLN A 52 -6.45 10.82 8.24
C GLN A 52 -5.92 10.09 7.02
N LEU A 53 -6.71 9.22 6.39
CA LEU A 53 -6.37 8.62 5.09
C LEU A 53 -6.31 9.69 3.99
N GLU A 54 -7.19 10.68 4.02
CA GLU A 54 -7.14 11.82 3.08
C GLU A 54 -5.97 12.77 3.38
N ARG A 55 -5.65 13.05 4.65
CA ARG A 55 -4.53 13.94 5.05
C ARG A 55 -3.16 13.28 4.93
N GLY A 56 -3.05 11.99 5.26
CA GLY A 56 -1.84 11.17 5.08
C GLY A 56 -1.63 10.76 3.63
N GLY A 57 -2.67 10.86 2.80
CA GLY A 57 -2.68 10.64 1.35
C GLY A 57 -2.47 11.91 0.52
N GLY A 58 -1.45 12.71 0.83
CA GLY A 58 -0.91 13.67 -0.16
C GLY A 58 -0.34 12.93 -1.38
N PRO A 59 -0.32 13.52 -2.59
CA PRO A 59 -0.25 12.80 -3.88
C PRO A 59 1.17 12.27 -4.18
N ALA A 60 1.65 11.31 -3.40
CA ALA A 60 2.85 10.56 -3.66
C ALA A 60 2.46 9.25 -4.35
N ARG A 61 2.26 9.31 -5.67
CA ARG A 61 2.44 8.18 -6.60
C ARG A 61 1.81 6.84 -6.18
N VAL A 62 0.58 6.85 -5.69
CA VAL A 62 -0.31 5.72 -5.97
C VAL A 62 -0.87 6.00 -7.36
N ALA A 63 -0.48 5.17 -8.32
CA ALA A 63 -1.07 5.16 -9.64
C ALA A 63 -2.62 5.18 -9.54
N PRO A 64 -3.35 5.78 -10.49
CA PRO A 64 -4.79 6.00 -10.40
C PRO A 64 -5.60 4.69 -10.59
N GLY A 65 -5.42 3.71 -9.71
CA GLY A 65 -6.00 2.37 -9.83
C GLY A 65 -6.76 1.87 -8.59
N ALA A 66 -6.86 2.67 -7.52
CA ALA A 66 -7.56 2.29 -6.28
C ALA A 66 -8.81 3.15 -5.98
N GLY A 67 -9.24 3.98 -6.91
CA GLY A 67 -10.65 4.34 -7.02
C GLY A 67 -11.27 3.28 -7.93
N GLY A 68 -12.31 2.57 -7.46
CA GLY A 68 -13.04 1.63 -8.31
C GLY A 68 -13.28 2.27 -9.66
N ASP A 69 -12.84 1.62 -10.74
CA ASP A 69 -12.88 2.18 -12.09
C ASP A 69 -14.23 2.85 -12.31
N PRO A 70 -14.30 4.16 -12.66
CA PRO A 70 -15.57 4.85 -12.79
C PRO A 70 -16.49 4.17 -13.82
N ARG A 71 -15.90 3.42 -14.76
CA ARG A 71 -16.60 2.51 -15.68
C ARG A 71 -17.22 1.31 -14.97
N LEU A 72 -16.47 0.61 -14.11
CA LEU A 72 -17.01 -0.50 -13.30
C LEU A 72 -18.08 -0.01 -12.32
N ALA A 73 -17.91 1.18 -11.74
CA ALA A 73 -18.91 1.79 -10.85
C ALA A 73 -20.20 2.15 -11.60
N ALA A 74 -20.08 2.72 -12.81
CA ALA A 74 -21.23 3.00 -13.68
C ALA A 74 -21.94 1.72 -14.13
N GLU A 75 -21.19 0.67 -14.49
CA GLU A 75 -21.75 -0.62 -14.88
C GLU A 75 -22.42 -1.36 -13.72
N LEU A 76 -21.87 -1.29 -12.51
CA LEU A 76 -22.52 -1.84 -11.31
C LEU A 76 -23.81 -1.09 -10.97
N ALA A 77 -23.85 0.23 -11.16
CA ALA A 77 -25.06 1.03 -10.97
C ALA A 77 -26.13 0.67 -12.01
N ASP A 78 -25.75 0.48 -13.27
CA ASP A 78 -26.66 0.08 -14.33
C ASP A 78 -27.23 -1.33 -14.08
N LEU A 79 -26.37 -2.30 -13.76
CA LEU A 79 -26.78 -3.67 -13.47
C LEU A 79 -27.70 -3.76 -12.23
N LYS A 80 -27.43 -2.95 -11.21
CA LYS A 80 -28.31 -2.84 -10.04
C LYS A 80 -29.68 -2.28 -10.41
N SER A 81 -29.72 -1.26 -11.26
CA SER A 81 -30.98 -0.68 -11.74
C SER A 81 -31.80 -1.67 -12.57
N GLN A 82 -31.13 -2.50 -13.39
CA GLN A 82 -31.77 -3.56 -14.17
C GLN A 82 -32.35 -4.63 -13.24
N PHE A 83 -31.60 -5.06 -12.23
CA PHE A 83 -32.07 -6.04 -11.25
C PHE A 83 -33.29 -5.51 -10.45
N GLU A 84 -33.28 -4.25 -10.05
CA GLU A 84 -34.43 -3.63 -9.38
C GLU A 84 -35.66 -3.55 -10.29
N ARG A 85 -35.51 -3.29 -11.60
CA ARG A 85 -36.63 -3.32 -12.56
C ARG A 85 -37.23 -4.71 -12.67
N VAL A 86 -36.40 -5.72 -12.88
CA VAL A 86 -36.84 -7.13 -13.00
C VAL A 86 -37.51 -7.60 -11.70
N GLN A 87 -36.99 -7.22 -10.53
CA GLN A 87 -37.61 -7.50 -9.24
C GLN A 87 -39.00 -6.85 -9.12
N ARG A 88 -39.13 -5.57 -9.49
CA ARG A 88 -40.43 -4.87 -9.46
C ARG A 88 -41.43 -5.52 -10.40
N GLU A 89 -41.03 -5.83 -11.62
CA GLU A 89 -41.87 -6.53 -12.60
C GLU A 89 -42.33 -7.89 -12.07
N LYS A 90 -41.40 -8.71 -11.55
CA LYS A 90 -41.74 -10.00 -10.92
C LYS A 90 -42.74 -9.83 -9.78
N THR A 91 -42.51 -8.91 -8.85
CA THR A 91 -43.44 -8.68 -7.73
C THR A 91 -44.80 -8.19 -8.20
N SER A 92 -44.85 -7.35 -9.24
CA SER A 92 -46.11 -6.87 -9.82
C SER A 92 -46.89 -7.99 -10.53
N ALA A 93 -46.20 -8.88 -11.24
CA ALA A 93 -46.81 -10.04 -11.89
C ALA A 93 -47.31 -11.07 -10.86
N GLU A 94 -46.55 -11.31 -9.78
CA GLU A 94 -46.99 -12.17 -8.66
C GLU A 94 -48.23 -11.59 -7.96
N GLN A 95 -48.29 -10.27 -7.76
CA GLN A 95 -49.46 -9.62 -7.17
C GLN A 95 -50.68 -9.71 -8.10
N ALA A 96 -50.52 -9.50 -9.41
CA ALA A 96 -51.59 -9.66 -10.39
C ALA A 96 -52.11 -11.10 -10.43
N ALA A 97 -51.22 -12.10 -10.45
CA ALA A 97 -51.60 -13.51 -10.42
C ALA A 97 -52.35 -13.88 -9.11
N ARG A 98 -51.90 -13.37 -7.97
CA ARG A 98 -52.58 -13.56 -6.67
C ARG A 98 -53.97 -12.92 -6.65
N SER A 99 -54.13 -11.72 -7.22
CA SER A 99 -55.43 -11.05 -7.29
C SER A 99 -56.43 -11.82 -8.18
N MET A 100 -55.99 -12.33 -9.33
CA MET A 100 -56.82 -13.17 -10.20
C MET A 100 -57.20 -14.50 -9.54
N GLN A 101 -56.28 -15.13 -8.79
CA GLN A 101 -56.60 -16.34 -8.03
C GLN A 101 -57.68 -16.10 -6.97
N GLN A 102 -57.61 -14.96 -6.25
CA GLN A 102 -58.63 -14.59 -5.28
C GLN A 102 -59.99 -14.32 -5.92
N GLU A 103 -60.02 -13.73 -7.11
CA GLU A 103 -61.25 -13.50 -7.87
C GLU A 103 -61.89 -14.84 -8.33
N LEU A 104 -61.07 -15.79 -8.80
CA LEU A 104 -61.54 -17.12 -9.18
C LEU A 104 -62.04 -17.93 -7.98
N ASP A 105 -61.38 -17.85 -6.83
CA ASP A 105 -61.84 -18.51 -5.60
C ASP A 105 -63.13 -17.87 -5.07
N GLN A 106 -63.31 -16.55 -5.23
CA GLN A 106 -64.58 -15.88 -4.94
C GLN A 106 -65.68 -16.39 -5.88
N ILE A 107 -65.45 -16.44 -7.19
CA ILE A 107 -66.44 -16.98 -8.14
C ILE A 107 -66.76 -18.45 -7.84
N ARG A 108 -65.77 -19.24 -7.43
CA ARG A 108 -65.98 -20.64 -7.04
C ARG A 108 -66.82 -20.79 -5.77
N THR A 109 -66.62 -19.91 -4.79
CA THR A 109 -67.36 -19.93 -3.52
C THR A 109 -68.75 -19.30 -3.65
N THR A 110 -68.95 -18.32 -4.53
CA THR A 110 -70.25 -17.68 -4.79
C THR A 110 -71.07 -18.41 -5.87
N GLY A 111 -70.44 -19.12 -6.80
CA GLY A 111 -71.08 -19.85 -7.90
C GLY A 111 -71.52 -21.28 -7.57
N GLY A 112 -71.24 -21.77 -6.35
CA GLY A 112 -71.52 -23.15 -5.93
C GLY A 112 -72.99 -23.50 -5.63
N GLY A 113 -73.96 -22.71 -6.10
CA GLY A 113 -75.37 -22.91 -5.74
C GLY A 113 -76.38 -22.39 -6.76
N ALA A 114 -76.51 -23.04 -7.92
CA ALA A 114 -77.77 -23.11 -8.67
C ALA A 114 -77.63 -24.16 -9.80
N GLY A 115 -78.56 -25.12 -9.84
CA GLY A 115 -78.51 -26.28 -10.72
C GLY A 115 -78.86 -26.03 -12.20
N GLY A 116 -78.50 -27.02 -13.02
CA GLY A 116 -79.09 -27.27 -14.34
C GLY A 116 -78.19 -27.00 -15.55
N GLY A 117 -77.19 -27.86 -15.81
CA GLY A 117 -76.37 -27.81 -17.05
C GLY A 117 -75.03 -28.55 -16.96
N ALA A 118 -75.01 -29.78 -16.46
CA ALA A 118 -73.83 -30.41 -15.86
C ALA A 118 -72.76 -31.00 -16.82
N GLY A 119 -72.98 -31.06 -18.14
CA GLY A 119 -72.05 -31.76 -19.05
C GLY A 119 -70.96 -30.89 -19.70
N ASP A 120 -71.34 -29.68 -20.14
CA ASP A 120 -70.49 -28.83 -20.98
C ASP A 120 -69.67 -27.82 -20.16
N GLY A 121 -70.24 -27.32 -19.05
CA GLY A 121 -69.57 -26.39 -18.14
C GLY A 121 -68.41 -27.02 -17.36
N GLU A 122 -68.52 -28.29 -16.97
CA GLU A 122 -67.42 -29.04 -16.33
C GLU A 122 -66.26 -29.26 -17.30
N GLN A 123 -66.55 -29.59 -18.57
CA GLN A 123 -65.52 -29.77 -19.60
C GLN A 123 -64.84 -28.45 -19.98
N GLN A 124 -65.60 -27.35 -20.03
CA GLN A 124 -65.03 -26.00 -20.20
C GLN A 124 -64.17 -25.58 -19.00
N ALA A 125 -64.63 -25.80 -17.78
CA ALA A 125 -63.87 -25.49 -16.56
C ALA A 125 -62.56 -26.30 -16.48
N LEU A 126 -62.59 -27.60 -16.83
CA LEU A 126 -61.40 -28.44 -16.93
C LEU A 126 -60.41 -27.95 -18.01
N ARG A 127 -60.93 -27.50 -19.16
CA ARG A 127 -60.10 -26.96 -20.25
C ARG A 127 -59.44 -25.64 -19.86
N VAL A 128 -60.17 -24.75 -19.17
CA VAL A 128 -59.64 -23.49 -18.62
C VAL A 128 -58.61 -23.77 -17.54
N LEU A 129 -58.86 -24.72 -16.63
CA LEU A 129 -57.88 -25.13 -15.61
C LEU A 129 -56.60 -25.71 -16.22
N MET A 130 -56.71 -26.58 -17.23
CA MET A 130 -55.53 -27.11 -17.93
C MET A 130 -54.76 -26.00 -18.66
N MET A 131 -55.47 -25.04 -19.27
CA MET A 131 -54.83 -23.90 -19.94
C MET A 131 -54.14 -22.99 -18.92
N ALA A 132 -54.78 -22.70 -17.78
CA ALA A 132 -54.18 -21.92 -16.70
C ALA A 132 -52.98 -22.64 -16.04
N GLN A 133 -53.09 -23.95 -15.79
CA GLN A 133 -52.00 -24.77 -15.27
C GLN A 133 -50.80 -24.74 -16.22
N ARG A 134 -51.05 -24.95 -17.52
CA ARG A 134 -50.02 -24.91 -18.56
C ARG A 134 -49.38 -23.53 -18.65
N THR A 135 -50.16 -22.46 -18.64
CA THR A 135 -49.64 -21.08 -18.66
C THR A 135 -48.80 -20.77 -17.42
N ALA A 136 -49.21 -21.25 -16.24
CA ALA A 136 -48.41 -21.12 -15.03
C ALA A 136 -47.09 -21.89 -15.12
N ASP A 137 -47.12 -23.14 -15.62
CA ASP A 137 -45.93 -23.96 -15.82
C ASP A 137 -44.98 -23.34 -16.86
N ASP A 138 -45.52 -22.80 -17.97
CA ASP A 138 -44.76 -22.10 -19.00
C ASP A 138 -44.07 -20.86 -18.41
N HIS A 139 -44.78 -20.00 -17.67
CA HIS A 139 -44.21 -18.83 -17.00
C HIS A 139 -43.15 -19.19 -15.96
N VAL A 140 -43.36 -20.26 -15.18
CA VAL A 140 -42.35 -20.74 -14.22
C VAL A 140 -41.11 -21.23 -14.95
N SER A 141 -41.27 -21.92 -16.08
CA SER A 141 -40.14 -22.41 -16.88
C SER A 141 -39.35 -21.27 -17.53
N ASP A 142 -40.03 -20.25 -18.04
CA ASP A 142 -39.41 -19.08 -18.67
C ASP A 142 -38.68 -18.23 -17.63
N ALA A 143 -39.31 -17.97 -16.48
CA ALA A 143 -38.68 -17.26 -15.37
C ALA A 143 -37.42 -17.99 -14.85
N ARG A 144 -37.44 -19.34 -14.82
CA ARG A 144 -36.26 -20.14 -14.46
C ARG A 144 -35.14 -19.99 -15.49
N ARG A 145 -35.45 -20.08 -16.78
CA ARG A 145 -34.47 -19.89 -17.86
C ARG A 145 -33.83 -18.51 -17.83
N GLU A 146 -34.62 -17.46 -17.62
CA GLU A 146 -34.13 -16.09 -17.50
C GLU A 146 -33.25 -15.92 -16.25
N ALA A 147 -33.65 -16.48 -15.11
CA ALA A 147 -32.85 -16.46 -13.90
C ALA A 147 -31.50 -17.18 -14.08
N ASP A 148 -31.50 -18.37 -14.70
CA ASP A 148 -30.28 -19.12 -14.97
C ASP A 148 -29.34 -18.36 -15.93
N LYS A 149 -29.91 -17.72 -16.95
CA LYS A 149 -29.15 -16.86 -17.87
C LYS A 149 -28.51 -15.69 -17.13
N LEU A 150 -29.29 -14.93 -16.35
CA LEU A 150 -28.79 -13.80 -15.56
C LEU A 150 -27.70 -14.22 -14.55
N LEU A 151 -27.88 -15.38 -13.89
CA LEU A 151 -26.87 -15.92 -12.98
C LEU A 151 -25.58 -16.29 -13.72
N SER A 152 -25.67 -16.85 -14.92
CA SER A 152 -24.49 -17.19 -15.73
C SER A 152 -23.73 -15.95 -16.22
N GLU A 153 -24.45 -14.90 -16.64
CA GLU A 153 -23.88 -13.62 -17.06
C GLU A 153 -23.23 -12.90 -15.87
N ALA A 154 -23.92 -12.84 -14.73
CA ALA A 154 -23.39 -12.25 -13.50
C ALA A 154 -22.13 -12.98 -13.01
N ARG A 155 -22.11 -14.32 -13.08
CA ARG A 155 -20.92 -15.11 -12.72
C ARG A 155 -19.74 -14.82 -13.65
N THR A 156 -19.97 -14.84 -14.97
CA THR A 156 -18.92 -14.56 -15.96
C THR A 156 -18.35 -13.16 -15.75
N LYS A 157 -19.22 -12.17 -15.53
CA LYS A 157 -18.81 -10.79 -15.29
C LYS A 157 -18.05 -10.64 -13.96
N ALA A 158 -18.49 -11.31 -12.90
CA ALA A 158 -17.77 -11.32 -11.63
C ALA A 158 -16.37 -11.95 -11.76
N GLU A 159 -16.25 -13.03 -12.54
CA GLU A 159 -14.97 -13.67 -12.84
C GLU A 159 -14.05 -12.75 -13.65
N GLU A 160 -14.58 -12.03 -14.64
CA GLU A 160 -13.83 -11.05 -15.43
C GLU A 160 -13.30 -9.91 -14.56
N VAL A 161 -14.17 -9.30 -13.73
CA VAL A 161 -13.77 -8.24 -12.79
C VAL A 161 -12.69 -8.73 -11.82
N THR A 162 -12.85 -9.96 -11.32
CA THR A 162 -11.86 -10.57 -10.42
C THR A 162 -10.53 -10.81 -11.12
N ARG A 163 -10.56 -11.26 -12.38
CA ARG A 163 -9.36 -11.48 -13.20
C ARG A 163 -8.64 -10.17 -13.49
N ASP A 164 -9.37 -9.13 -13.84
CA ASP A 164 -8.82 -7.80 -14.10
C ASP A 164 -8.23 -7.17 -12.85
N ALA A 165 -8.92 -7.27 -11.71
CA ALA A 165 -8.42 -6.80 -10.43
C ALA A 165 -7.13 -7.52 -10.03
N ARG A 166 -7.08 -8.85 -10.19
CA ARG A 166 -5.86 -9.65 -9.94
C ARG A 166 -4.72 -9.26 -10.88
N ALA A 167 -4.99 -9.10 -12.18
CA ALA A 167 -3.97 -8.70 -13.15
C ALA A 167 -3.40 -7.30 -12.84
N LYS A 168 -4.24 -6.35 -12.41
CA LYS A 168 -3.82 -5.02 -11.96
C LYS A 168 -2.99 -5.08 -10.68
N ALA A 169 -3.40 -5.90 -9.71
CA ALA A 169 -2.64 -6.12 -8.47
C ALA A 169 -1.24 -6.71 -8.77
N ASP A 170 -1.17 -7.76 -9.60
CA ASP A 170 0.10 -8.38 -9.99
C ASP A 170 1.01 -7.42 -10.74
N ALA A 171 0.45 -6.56 -11.61
CA ALA A 171 1.21 -5.54 -12.32
C ALA A 171 1.78 -4.48 -11.36
N LEU A 172 0.98 -4.03 -10.39
CA LEU A 172 1.41 -3.09 -9.37
C LEU A 172 2.49 -3.69 -8.47
N GLU A 173 2.37 -4.96 -8.08
CA GLU A 173 3.41 -5.65 -7.32
C GLU A 173 4.73 -5.75 -8.08
N ARG A 174 4.68 -6.05 -9.40
CA ARG A 174 5.88 -6.11 -10.23
C ARG A 174 6.56 -4.75 -10.34
N ASP A 175 5.81 -3.68 -10.60
CA ASP A 175 6.34 -2.31 -10.66
C ASP A 175 6.92 -1.86 -9.31
N ALA A 176 6.22 -2.14 -8.20
CA ALA A 176 6.72 -1.84 -6.86
C ALA A 176 8.04 -2.59 -6.54
N ARG A 177 8.11 -3.88 -6.86
CA ARG A 177 9.33 -4.69 -6.68
C ARG A 177 10.48 -4.18 -7.56
N GLN A 178 10.22 -3.84 -8.81
CA GLN A 178 11.23 -3.29 -9.71
C GLN A 178 11.79 -1.96 -9.19
N ARG A 179 10.91 -1.01 -8.82
CA ARG A 179 11.34 0.27 -8.25
C ARG A 179 12.14 0.10 -6.96
N HIS A 180 11.74 -0.86 -6.12
CA HIS A 180 12.48 -1.18 -4.91
C HIS A 180 13.88 -1.70 -5.24
N GLN A 181 14.01 -2.63 -6.19
CA GLN A 181 15.30 -3.15 -6.63
C GLN A 181 16.20 -2.06 -7.23
N GLU A 182 15.65 -1.19 -8.07
CA GLU A 182 16.39 -0.06 -8.66
C GLU A 182 16.87 0.92 -7.57
N ALA A 183 16.00 1.26 -6.61
CA ALA A 183 16.35 2.14 -5.50
C ALA A 183 17.42 1.53 -4.60
N MET A 184 17.26 0.25 -4.22
CA MET A 184 18.23 -0.47 -3.40
C MET A 184 19.58 -0.61 -4.11
N GLY A 185 19.58 -1.01 -5.39
CA GLY A 185 20.81 -1.09 -6.18
C GLY A 185 21.51 0.27 -6.32
N GLY A 186 20.75 1.35 -6.47
CA GLY A 186 21.30 2.72 -6.47
C GLY A 186 21.89 3.13 -5.12
N LEU A 187 21.27 2.73 -4.00
CA LEU A 187 21.80 2.98 -2.66
C LEU A 187 23.07 2.17 -2.40
N ASP A 188 23.12 0.90 -2.81
CA ASP A 188 24.30 0.05 -2.66
C ASP A 188 25.48 0.55 -3.51
N ALA A 189 25.22 1.02 -4.73
CA ALA A 189 26.23 1.66 -5.56
C ALA A 189 26.79 2.93 -4.90
N LYS A 190 25.92 3.79 -4.36
CA LYS A 190 26.33 4.99 -3.60
C LYS A 190 27.12 4.63 -2.35
N ARG A 191 26.68 3.62 -1.59
CA ARG A 191 27.37 3.13 -0.39
C ARG A 191 28.79 2.69 -0.75
N THR A 192 28.93 1.89 -1.79
CA THR A 192 30.23 1.37 -2.25
C THR A 192 31.15 2.50 -2.74
N ALA A 193 30.61 3.47 -3.48
CA ALA A 193 31.38 4.62 -3.93
C ALA A 193 31.87 5.49 -2.75
N LEU A 194 31.01 5.75 -1.75
CA LEU A 194 31.39 6.48 -0.55
C LEU A 194 32.42 5.70 0.28
N GLN A 195 32.27 4.38 0.41
CA GLN A 195 33.26 3.53 1.09
C GLN A 195 34.63 3.64 0.42
N LYS A 196 34.69 3.54 -0.91
CA LYS A 196 35.93 3.72 -1.66
C LYS A 196 36.54 5.11 -1.45
N HIS A 197 35.72 6.16 -1.48
CA HIS A 197 36.20 7.52 -1.26
C HIS A 197 36.76 7.74 0.15
N ILE A 198 36.15 7.12 1.17
CA ILE A 198 36.67 7.13 2.54
C ILE A 198 38.06 6.46 2.60
N GLU A 199 38.26 5.34 1.90
CA GLU A 199 39.56 4.67 1.84
C GLU A 199 40.61 5.52 1.12
N GLU A 200 40.25 6.14 -0.01
CA GLU A 200 41.12 7.07 -0.73
C GLU A 200 41.54 8.26 0.14
N LEU A 201 40.59 8.86 0.88
CA LEU A 201 40.87 9.96 1.80
C LEU A 201 41.78 9.53 2.96
N LYS A 202 41.59 8.33 3.52
CA LYS A 202 42.46 7.79 4.58
C LYS A 202 43.88 7.55 4.08
N GLN A 203 44.02 7.04 2.86
CA GLN A 203 45.33 6.84 2.24
C GLN A 203 46.02 8.19 1.97
N PHE A 204 45.28 9.16 1.41
CA PHE A 204 45.77 10.50 1.19
C PHE A 204 46.23 11.15 2.50
N GLU A 205 45.45 11.04 3.59
CA GLU A 205 45.82 11.57 4.90
C GLU A 205 47.13 10.93 5.41
N ARG A 206 47.24 9.60 5.32
CA ARG A 206 48.45 8.88 5.77
C ARG A 206 49.69 9.32 4.98
N GLU A 207 49.56 9.43 3.67
CA GLU A 207 50.65 9.90 2.81
C GLU A 207 51.00 11.36 3.09
N TYR A 208 50.01 12.22 3.24
CA TYR A 208 50.20 13.64 3.55
C TYR A 208 50.92 13.81 4.88
N ARG A 209 50.49 13.12 5.94
CA ARG A 209 51.17 13.12 7.25
C ARG A 209 52.62 12.65 7.15
N THR A 210 52.87 11.59 6.37
CA THR A 210 54.23 11.06 6.17
C THR A 210 55.12 12.06 5.43
N ARG A 211 54.62 12.66 4.34
CA ARG A 211 55.35 13.69 3.57
C ARG A 211 55.61 14.95 4.40
N LEU A 212 54.61 15.41 5.16
CA LEU A 212 54.74 16.56 6.05
C LEU A 212 55.79 16.30 7.13
N LYS A 213 55.77 15.12 7.76
CA LYS A 213 56.78 14.73 8.75
C LYS A 213 58.19 14.73 8.14
N ALA A 214 58.37 14.09 6.97
CA ALA A 214 59.66 14.06 6.28
C ALA A 214 60.16 15.47 5.90
N TYR A 215 59.27 16.35 5.45
CA TYR A 215 59.59 17.75 5.13
C TYR A 215 60.07 18.51 6.37
N LEU A 216 59.34 18.42 7.49
CA LEU A 216 59.73 19.07 8.75
C LEU A 216 61.04 18.51 9.31
N GLU A 217 61.26 17.20 9.26
CA GLU A 217 62.54 16.58 9.66
C GLU A 217 63.71 17.03 8.77
N SER A 218 63.48 17.20 7.46
CA SER A 218 64.47 17.78 6.55
C SER A 218 64.80 19.22 6.93
N GLN A 219 63.80 20.07 7.15
CA GLN A 219 64.01 21.46 7.56
C GLN A 219 64.77 21.58 8.89
N LEU A 220 64.46 20.71 9.87
CA LEU A 220 65.18 20.68 11.14
C LEU A 220 66.64 20.25 10.97
N ARG A 221 66.93 19.25 10.12
CA ARG A 221 68.30 18.84 9.80
C ARG A 221 69.09 19.95 9.13
N ASP A 222 68.50 20.66 8.17
CA ASP A 222 69.15 21.78 7.49
C ASP A 222 69.48 22.93 8.46
N LEU A 223 68.57 23.23 9.40
CA LEU A 223 68.82 24.23 10.44
C LEU A 223 69.92 23.80 11.41
N THR A 224 69.91 22.54 11.85
CA THR A 224 70.95 21.98 12.73
C THR A 224 72.31 21.97 12.03
N GLY A 225 72.36 21.61 10.74
CA GLY A 225 73.59 21.66 9.95
C GLY A 225 74.13 23.08 9.78
N ARG A 226 73.24 24.08 9.61
CA ARG A 226 73.62 25.49 9.59
C ARG A 226 74.18 25.94 10.94
N GLU A 227 73.56 25.57 12.05
CA GLU A 227 74.06 25.84 13.39
C GLU A 227 75.48 25.26 13.58
N GLN A 228 75.68 23.98 13.26
CA GLN A 228 76.99 23.33 13.34
C GLN A 228 78.05 24.00 12.45
N SER A 229 77.67 24.45 11.24
CA SER A 229 78.59 25.17 10.37
C SER A 229 79.00 26.53 10.93
N LEU A 230 78.05 27.25 11.56
CA LEU A 230 78.31 28.53 12.22
C LEU A 230 79.18 28.33 13.47
N GLU A 231 78.91 27.30 14.27
CA GLU A 231 79.74 26.94 15.44
C GLU A 231 81.18 26.60 15.02
N ALA A 232 81.36 25.81 13.96
CA ALA A 232 82.68 25.48 13.43
C ALA A 232 83.44 26.73 12.92
N GLU A 233 82.76 27.65 12.23
CA GLU A 233 83.35 28.90 11.76
C GLU A 233 83.73 29.83 12.94
N MET A 234 82.91 29.87 13.99
CA MET A 234 83.21 30.59 15.24
C MET A 234 84.40 29.98 15.99
N ALA A 235 84.48 28.65 16.07
CA ALA A 235 85.61 27.95 16.69
C ALA A 235 86.93 28.21 15.92
N GLN A 236 86.90 28.15 14.58
CA GLN A 236 88.05 28.47 13.74
C GLN A 236 88.51 29.94 13.87
N ARG A 237 87.57 30.88 14.02
CA ARG A 237 87.91 32.28 14.35
C ARG A 237 88.54 32.43 15.74
N GLY A 238 88.15 31.60 16.71
CA GLY A 238 88.73 31.57 18.06
C GLY A 238 90.16 31.01 18.08
N GLU A 239 90.44 29.95 17.31
CA GLU A 239 91.77 29.33 17.23
C GLU A 239 92.78 30.17 16.42
N GLY A 240 92.32 31.00 15.48
CA GLY A 240 93.19 31.94 14.74
C GLY A 240 93.86 33.03 15.60
N ALA A 241 93.46 33.20 16.87
CA ALA A 241 94.04 34.16 17.80
C ALA A 241 95.23 33.62 18.62
N ALA A 242 95.54 32.33 18.55
CA ALA A 242 96.70 31.73 19.25
C ALA A 242 97.85 31.45 18.27
N ARG A 243 98.83 32.37 18.22
CA ARG A 243 100.06 32.28 17.40
C ARG A 243 100.93 31.08 17.85
N PRO A 244 101.54 30.30 16.95
CA PRO A 244 102.64 29.41 17.33
C PRO A 244 103.98 30.19 17.32
N ALA A 245 104.75 30.03 18.39
CA ALA A 245 106.13 30.48 18.51
C ALA A 245 107.10 29.52 17.80
N VAL A 246 108.23 30.07 17.40
CA VAL A 246 109.24 29.58 16.43
C VAL A 246 110.20 28.51 17.02
N GLY A 247 110.69 27.62 16.14
CA GLY A 247 111.98 26.91 16.23
C GLY A 247 111.85 25.38 16.15
N GLY A 248 112.59 24.59 15.37
CA GLY A 248 113.77 24.79 14.52
C GLY A 248 114.51 23.45 14.40
N GLY A 249 114.88 23.05 13.17
CA GLY A 249 115.79 21.93 12.83
C GLY A 249 115.14 20.54 12.76
N LEU A 250 115.64 19.55 12.03
CA LEU A 250 116.62 19.42 10.95
C LEU A 250 116.47 17.96 10.46
N ALA A 251 116.43 17.76 9.13
CA ALA A 251 116.70 16.57 8.31
C ALA A 251 116.70 15.13 8.94
N THR A 252 116.06 14.17 8.24
CA THR A 252 116.78 13.16 7.43
C THR A 252 115.81 12.38 6.52
N ALA A 253 116.33 12.04 5.33
CA ALA A 253 115.66 11.42 4.20
C ALA A 253 115.46 9.89 4.30
N GLY A 254 114.60 9.36 3.43
CA GLY A 254 114.54 7.94 3.05
C GLY A 254 113.16 7.55 2.50
N LEU A 255 112.84 7.84 1.23
CA LEU A 255 113.01 6.99 0.03
C LEU A 255 111.94 5.88 -0.18
N ALA A 256 111.25 6.02 -1.32
CA ALA A 256 110.58 5.02 -2.17
C ALA A 256 109.32 4.33 -1.63
N GLY A 257 108.23 4.19 -2.41
CA GLY A 257 107.97 4.52 -3.81
C GLY A 257 106.65 3.90 -4.28
N GLY A 258 105.96 4.59 -5.22
CA GLY A 258 105.07 4.10 -6.31
C GLY A 258 103.90 3.16 -5.96
N TYR A 259 102.76 3.12 -6.61
CA TYR A 259 102.29 3.46 -7.97
C TYR A 259 100.74 3.28 -7.90
N GLU A 260 99.90 4.20 -8.34
CA GLU A 260 99.35 4.37 -9.71
C GLU A 260 98.14 3.45 -10.07
N GLY A 261 97.09 4.07 -10.64
CA GLY A 261 95.96 3.43 -11.36
C GLY A 261 94.59 3.66 -10.69
N ALA A 262 93.75 4.64 -11.03
CA ALA A 262 93.13 5.02 -12.31
C ALA A 262 92.26 3.92 -12.95
N GLY A 263 90.95 4.17 -13.10
CA GLY A 263 90.14 3.47 -14.09
C GLY A 263 88.65 3.30 -13.79
N ARG A 264 87.86 4.25 -14.32
CA ARG A 264 86.44 4.21 -14.76
C ARG A 264 85.34 3.81 -13.80
#